data_AF-A0A849E0J9-F1
#
_entry.id   AF-A0A849E0J9-F1
#
_cell.length_a   1.000
_cell.length_b   1.000
_cell.length_c   1.000
_cell.angle_alpha   90.00
_cell.angle_beta   90.00
_cell.angle_gamma   90.00
#
_symmetry.space_group_name_H-M   'P 1'
#
loop_
_entity.id
_entity.type
_entity.pdbx_description
1 polymer ?
#
loop_
_entity_poly.entity_id
_entity_poly.type
_entity_poly.pdbx_seq_one_letter_code
_entity_poly.pdbx_strand_id
1 'polypeptide(L)'
;AFPSGSGMRQSANVQGDAVWLGLGSEADFKDRDVSGKVAIIYSMFVPGGRSHSASNRSKLFYANKRASQQGASLIVNIMGVPGNAQFMPAPHYLTRGKVIKPLKVPVVTISQDDGFAIRDDIAANDVQVAYQSEWVKQKNVEANYLIAELKGKSSEEVIIAAHTDGYFEGALDNASGVAVTLEMAHHYATQKELPDRTIKLFFFPDHHHGEFTRREFEEAHNWDNVALVITVEHPSQTQLYWYNDGLMTSNAIGAFRWNVSGSEKLKSTILDSFKQNGISTYTVMDPNPKFTKQAPSFHIIDHVIYHTTLDIPELVPVEGMKRATKSFLNIVDKANEMTLAELRPVKSSTTSNQGK
;
A
#
# COMPACT_ATOMS: atom_id res chain seq x y z
N ALA A 1 -16.05 -13.13 -5.63
CA ALA A 1 -14.65 -13.59 -5.53
C ALA A 1 -13.76 -12.75 -6.44
N PHE A 2 -12.57 -12.33 -5.99
CA PHE A 2 -11.59 -11.58 -6.80
C PHE A 2 -10.37 -12.43 -7.12
N PRO A 3 -9.77 -12.34 -8.31
CA PRO A 3 -8.55 -13.07 -8.59
C PRO A 3 -7.41 -12.48 -7.76
N SER A 4 -6.67 -13.34 -7.06
CA SER A 4 -5.38 -12.93 -6.56
C SER A 4 -4.40 -12.92 -7.74
N GLY A 5 -3.69 -11.80 -7.94
CA GLY A 5 -2.75 -11.64 -9.05
C GLY A 5 -1.76 -12.79 -9.28
N SER A 6 -1.45 -13.57 -8.24
CA SER A 6 -0.61 -14.77 -8.30
C SER A 6 -1.26 -16.00 -8.96
N GLY A 7 -2.51 -15.93 -9.42
CA GLY A 7 -3.21 -17.05 -10.06
C GLY A 7 -4.11 -16.62 -11.22
N MET A 8 -3.92 -15.39 -11.74
CA MET A 8 -4.74 -14.88 -12.84
C MET A 8 -4.53 -15.74 -14.09
N ARG A 9 -5.63 -16.33 -14.57
CA ARG A 9 -5.72 -17.00 -15.87
C ARG A 9 -6.66 -16.20 -16.75
N GLN A 10 -6.41 -16.17 -18.06
CA GLN A 10 -7.32 -15.49 -19.00
C GLN A 10 -8.73 -16.08 -18.95
N SER A 11 -8.81 -17.41 -18.82
CA SER A 11 -10.05 -18.09 -18.48
C SER A 11 -9.78 -19.23 -17.50
N ALA A 12 -10.79 -19.55 -16.70
CA ALA A 12 -10.79 -20.70 -15.82
C ALA A 12 -12.22 -21.25 -15.71
N ASN A 13 -12.34 -22.56 -15.75
CA ASN A 13 -13.55 -23.29 -15.41
C ASN A 13 -13.10 -24.47 -14.54
N VAL A 14 -13.51 -24.47 -13.27
CA VAL A 14 -13.11 -25.46 -12.27
C VAL A 14 -14.36 -25.92 -11.53
N GLN A 15 -14.49 -27.22 -11.31
CA GLN A 15 -15.45 -27.81 -10.39
C GLN A 15 -14.71 -28.87 -9.57
N GLY A 16 -14.94 -28.92 -8.27
CA GLY A 16 -14.36 -29.95 -7.41
C GLY A 16 -14.83 -29.86 -5.97
N ASP A 17 -14.56 -30.92 -5.21
CA ASP A 17 -14.89 -30.99 -3.79
C ASP A 17 -14.06 -29.96 -3.02
N ALA A 18 -14.68 -29.30 -2.04
CA ALA A 18 -14.04 -28.31 -1.20
C ALA A 18 -13.34 -28.95 -0.01
N VAL A 19 -12.10 -28.50 0.26
CA VAL A 19 -11.31 -28.93 1.43
C VAL A 19 -10.95 -27.72 2.24
N TRP A 20 -11.45 -27.65 3.47
CA TRP A 20 -11.01 -26.68 4.47
C TRP A 20 -9.54 -26.93 4.84
N LEU A 21 -8.73 -25.89 4.95
CA LEU A 21 -7.30 -25.99 5.26
C LEU A 21 -6.87 -25.03 6.37
N GLY A 22 -7.79 -24.53 7.21
CA GLY A 22 -7.42 -23.63 8.30
C GLY A 22 -6.61 -22.43 7.80
N LEU A 23 -5.42 -22.21 8.36
CA LEU A 23 -4.49 -21.15 7.94
C LEU A 23 -3.59 -21.55 6.75
N GLY A 24 -3.70 -22.79 6.30
CA GLY A 24 -2.86 -23.38 5.27
C GLY A 24 -1.40 -23.58 5.71
N SER A 25 -1.18 -23.72 7.02
CA SER A 25 0.10 -24.14 7.60
C SER A 25 0.43 -25.58 7.20
N GLU A 26 1.65 -26.06 7.48
CA GLU A 26 2.01 -27.46 7.16
C GLU A 26 1.14 -28.49 7.88
N ALA A 27 0.75 -28.20 9.12
CA ALA A 27 -0.12 -29.07 9.89
C ALA A 27 -1.53 -29.18 9.29
N ASP A 28 -2.02 -28.11 8.67
CA ASP A 28 -3.36 -28.10 8.07
C ASP A 28 -3.48 -29.01 6.83
N PHE A 29 -2.35 -29.36 6.20
CA PHE A 29 -2.29 -30.30 5.07
C PHE A 29 -2.05 -31.74 5.52
N LYS A 30 -1.75 -31.97 6.81
CA LYS A 30 -1.51 -33.31 7.31
C LYS A 30 -2.83 -34.10 7.20
N ASP A 31 -2.77 -35.23 6.50
CA ASP A 31 -3.90 -36.13 6.27
C ASP A 31 -5.08 -35.53 5.49
N ARG A 32 -4.86 -34.44 4.74
CA ARG A 32 -5.85 -33.85 3.82
C ARG A 32 -5.39 -33.95 2.37
N ASP A 33 -6.05 -34.79 1.58
CA ASP A 33 -5.83 -34.84 0.13
C ASP A 33 -6.51 -33.67 -0.56
N VAL A 34 -5.71 -32.84 -1.23
CA VAL A 34 -6.13 -31.66 -1.99
C VAL A 34 -6.01 -31.84 -3.50
N SER A 35 -5.51 -32.99 -3.99
CA SER A 35 -5.29 -33.23 -5.41
C SER A 35 -6.61 -33.21 -6.19
N GLY A 36 -6.73 -32.33 -7.19
CA GLY A 36 -7.94 -32.12 -7.98
C GLY A 36 -9.06 -31.35 -7.27
N LYS A 37 -8.88 -31.00 -5.98
CA LYS A 37 -9.90 -30.39 -5.13
C LYS A 37 -9.76 -28.88 -4.99
N VAL A 38 -10.79 -28.24 -4.47
CA VAL A 38 -10.81 -26.80 -4.17
C VAL A 38 -10.29 -26.56 -2.75
N ALA A 39 -9.15 -25.91 -2.64
CA ALA A 39 -8.51 -25.57 -1.37
C ALA A 39 -9.13 -24.28 -0.78
N ILE A 40 -9.81 -24.39 0.37
CA ILE A 40 -10.38 -23.25 1.11
C ILE A 40 -9.45 -22.89 2.28
N ILE A 41 -8.86 -21.69 2.25
CA ILE A 41 -7.82 -21.25 3.21
C ILE A 41 -8.26 -19.94 3.86
N TYR A 42 -8.24 -19.88 5.19
CA TYR A 42 -8.39 -18.63 5.93
C TYR A 42 -7.06 -17.86 5.95
N SER A 43 -7.12 -16.60 5.56
CA SER A 43 -5.95 -15.75 5.41
C SER A 43 -6.16 -14.40 6.07
N MET A 44 -5.27 -14.03 6.96
CA MET A 44 -5.27 -12.72 7.63
C MET A 44 -4.32 -11.75 6.92
N PHE A 45 -4.56 -10.45 7.04
CA PHE A 45 -3.58 -9.44 6.65
C PHE A 45 -2.31 -9.56 7.48
N VAL A 46 -1.17 -9.30 6.84
CA VAL A 46 0.11 -9.22 7.55
C VAL A 46 0.52 -7.76 7.76
N PRO A 47 1.28 -7.45 8.82
CA PRO A 47 1.80 -6.11 9.06
C PRO A 47 2.47 -5.54 7.80
N GLY A 48 2.15 -4.29 7.44
CA GLY A 48 2.60 -3.65 6.20
C GLY A 48 1.59 -3.73 5.03
N GLY A 49 0.40 -4.30 5.27
CA GLY A 49 -0.80 -4.15 4.44
C GLY A 49 -0.81 -5.04 3.20
N ARG A 50 0.23 -4.97 2.36
CA ARG A 50 0.27 -5.45 0.96
C ARG A 50 0.09 -6.95 0.74
N SER A 51 0.02 -7.76 1.78
CA SER A 51 0.02 -9.22 1.67
C SER A 51 -0.89 -9.85 2.73
N HIS A 52 -1.16 -11.13 2.53
CA HIS A 52 -1.97 -11.93 3.44
C HIS A 52 -1.25 -13.25 3.74
N SER A 53 -1.54 -13.87 4.87
CA SER A 53 -0.80 -15.01 5.43
C SER A 53 -0.71 -16.24 4.49
N ALA A 54 -1.69 -16.45 3.62
CA ALA A 54 -1.67 -17.51 2.63
C ALA A 54 -0.75 -17.21 1.42
N SER A 55 -0.48 -15.93 1.14
CA SER A 55 0.37 -15.50 0.03
C SER A 55 1.84 -15.82 0.27
N ASN A 56 2.56 -16.22 -0.77
CA ASN A 56 4.01 -16.42 -0.73
C ASN A 56 4.78 -15.12 -0.40
N ARG A 57 4.18 -13.95 -0.67
CA ARG A 57 4.78 -12.66 -0.34
C ARG A 57 4.91 -12.45 1.17
N SER A 58 4.04 -13.04 1.97
CA SER A 58 4.07 -12.92 3.43
C SER A 58 5.25 -13.64 4.06
N LYS A 59 5.79 -14.67 3.39
CA LYS A 59 6.79 -15.59 3.93
C LYS A 59 6.37 -16.28 5.24
N LEU A 60 5.06 -16.35 5.53
CA LEU A 60 4.51 -17.01 6.72
C LEU A 60 4.21 -18.49 6.43
N PHE A 61 3.05 -18.79 5.86
CA PHE A 61 2.61 -20.18 5.72
C PHE A 61 2.92 -20.78 4.35
N TYR A 62 3.13 -19.95 3.32
CA TYR A 62 3.27 -20.39 1.91
C TYR A 62 2.08 -21.26 1.43
N ALA A 63 0.90 -21.02 1.99
CA ALA A 63 -0.28 -21.87 1.80
C ALA A 63 -0.68 -21.99 0.32
N ASN A 64 -0.71 -20.86 -0.41
CA ASN A 64 -1.06 -20.86 -1.83
C ASN A 64 -0.09 -21.71 -2.67
N LYS A 65 1.22 -21.62 -2.38
CA LYS A 65 2.24 -22.44 -3.06
C LYS A 65 2.06 -23.91 -2.72
N ARG A 66 1.82 -24.25 -1.45
CA ARG A 66 1.66 -25.64 -0.99
C ARG A 66 0.44 -26.30 -1.64
N ALA A 67 -0.72 -25.66 -1.60
CA ALA A 67 -1.93 -26.14 -2.27
C ALA A 67 -1.70 -26.32 -3.78
N SER A 68 -1.07 -25.35 -4.44
CA SER A 68 -0.75 -25.45 -5.86
C SER A 68 0.22 -26.60 -6.19
N GLN A 69 1.18 -26.91 -5.31
CA GLN A 69 2.16 -27.97 -5.52
C GLN A 69 1.58 -29.36 -5.26
N GLN A 70 0.61 -29.48 -4.35
CA GLN A 70 -0.10 -30.72 -4.04
C GLN A 70 -1.29 -31.00 -4.97
N GLY A 71 -1.52 -30.16 -5.98
CA GLY A 71 -2.45 -30.46 -7.06
C GLY A 71 -3.87 -29.92 -6.89
N ALA A 72 -4.10 -28.94 -6.00
CA ALA A 72 -5.40 -28.27 -5.91
C ALA A 72 -5.86 -27.74 -7.28
N SER A 73 -7.15 -27.83 -7.59
CA SER A 73 -7.72 -27.34 -8.86
C SER A 73 -8.06 -25.85 -8.82
N LEU A 74 -8.39 -25.34 -7.62
CA LEU A 74 -8.65 -23.94 -7.31
C LEU A 74 -8.19 -23.66 -5.87
N ILE A 75 -7.72 -22.44 -5.61
CA ILE A 75 -7.44 -21.96 -4.25
C ILE A 75 -8.37 -20.77 -3.96
N VAL A 76 -9.10 -20.85 -2.86
CA VAL A 76 -9.98 -19.79 -2.34
C VAL A 76 -9.41 -19.31 -1.02
N ASN A 77 -8.97 -18.05 -0.98
CA ASN A 77 -8.51 -17.38 0.22
C ASN A 77 -9.67 -16.59 0.84
N ILE A 78 -10.13 -17.01 2.00
CA ILE A 78 -11.02 -16.23 2.85
C ILE A 78 -10.19 -15.13 3.48
N MET A 79 -10.55 -13.88 3.21
CA MET A 79 -9.85 -12.73 3.76
C MET A 79 -10.41 -12.41 5.14
N GLY A 80 -9.58 -12.56 6.16
CA GLY A 80 -9.91 -12.31 7.56
C GLY A 80 -10.05 -10.83 7.88
N VAL A 81 -11.06 -10.20 7.25
CA VAL A 81 -11.57 -8.88 7.56
C VAL A 81 -13.02 -9.09 7.96
N PRO A 82 -13.44 -8.71 9.19
CA PRO A 82 -14.80 -8.94 9.63
C PRO A 82 -15.84 -8.35 8.65
N GLY A 83 -16.89 -9.10 8.40
CA GLY A 83 -17.95 -8.75 7.46
C GLY A 83 -17.68 -9.16 6.01
N ASN A 84 -18.47 -8.59 5.10
CA ASN A 84 -18.47 -8.95 3.68
C ASN A 84 -17.49 -8.11 2.82
N ALA A 85 -16.38 -7.66 3.40
CA ALA A 85 -15.40 -6.84 2.70
C ALA A 85 -14.65 -7.67 1.64
N GLN A 86 -14.59 -7.16 0.41
CA GLN A 86 -13.79 -7.77 -0.64
C GLN A 86 -12.40 -7.18 -0.62
N PHE A 87 -11.38 -7.93 -1.03
CA PHE A 87 -9.98 -7.49 -1.01
C PHE A 87 -9.26 -7.83 -2.31
N MET A 88 -8.52 -6.85 -2.85
CA MET A 88 -7.67 -6.98 -4.03
C MET A 88 -6.19 -7.07 -3.64
N PRO A 89 -5.53 -8.24 -3.73
CA PRO A 89 -4.14 -8.39 -3.27
C PRO A 89 -3.08 -7.77 -4.22
N ALA A 90 -3.39 -6.88 -5.16
CA ALA A 90 -2.46 -6.20 -6.08
C ALA A 90 -1.40 -7.09 -6.80
N PRO A 91 -1.57 -7.46 -8.09
CA PRO A 91 -0.69 -8.41 -8.80
C PRO A 91 0.75 -7.95 -9.11
N HIS A 92 1.03 -6.64 -9.08
CA HIS A 92 2.17 -6.03 -9.79
C HIS A 92 3.19 -5.32 -8.88
N TYR A 93 3.18 -5.60 -7.58
CA TYR A 93 4.00 -4.85 -6.63
C TYR A 93 5.51 -4.94 -6.90
N LEU A 94 6.17 -3.79 -7.13
CA LEU A 94 7.60 -3.60 -7.39
C LEU A 94 8.16 -4.32 -8.61
N THR A 95 7.31 -4.71 -9.56
CA THR A 95 7.74 -5.61 -10.63
C THR A 95 8.05 -4.94 -11.96
N ARG A 96 8.05 -3.59 -12.04
CA ARG A 96 8.08 -2.84 -13.32
C ARG A 96 6.99 -3.41 -14.26
N GLY A 97 5.77 -3.50 -13.72
CA GLY A 97 4.59 -4.07 -14.37
C GLY A 97 4.61 -5.56 -14.69
N LYS A 98 5.66 -6.30 -14.34
CA LYS A 98 5.67 -7.76 -14.51
C LYS A 98 4.72 -8.41 -13.50
N VAL A 99 3.68 -9.10 -13.94
CA VAL A 99 2.83 -9.86 -13.01
C VAL A 99 3.73 -10.81 -12.19
N ILE A 100 3.52 -10.89 -10.87
CA ILE A 100 4.20 -11.89 -10.02
C ILE A 100 4.01 -13.26 -10.68
N LYS A 101 5.08 -14.07 -10.74
CA LYS A 101 5.02 -15.38 -11.40
C LYS A 101 3.79 -16.17 -10.90
N PRO A 102 2.84 -16.51 -11.78
CA PRO A 102 1.61 -17.14 -11.35
C PRO A 102 1.88 -18.55 -10.86
N LEU A 103 1.09 -18.98 -9.89
CA LEU A 103 0.93 -20.37 -9.49
C LEU A 103 0.29 -21.15 -10.63
N LYS A 104 0.39 -22.48 -10.54
CA LYS A 104 -0.14 -23.37 -11.57
C LYS A 104 -1.67 -23.44 -11.54
N VAL A 105 -2.34 -22.78 -10.60
CA VAL A 105 -3.77 -22.95 -10.31
C VAL A 105 -4.40 -21.57 -10.12
N PRO A 106 -5.69 -21.38 -10.48
CA PRO A 106 -6.40 -20.16 -10.15
C PRO A 106 -6.43 -19.94 -8.65
N VAL A 107 -6.29 -18.68 -8.24
CA VAL A 107 -6.35 -18.30 -6.83
C VAL A 107 -7.26 -17.10 -6.72
N VAL A 108 -8.28 -17.19 -5.88
CA VAL A 108 -9.24 -16.11 -5.63
C VAL A 108 -9.29 -15.71 -4.16
N THR A 109 -9.74 -14.51 -3.88
CA THR A 109 -10.12 -14.01 -2.56
C THR A 109 -11.64 -13.92 -2.45
N ILE A 110 -12.17 -14.25 -1.28
CA ILE A 110 -13.57 -14.01 -0.89
C ILE A 110 -13.59 -13.33 0.47
N SER A 111 -14.74 -12.73 0.81
CA SER A 111 -14.96 -12.11 2.11
C SER A 111 -14.98 -13.13 3.24
N GLN A 112 -14.92 -12.65 4.48
CA GLN A 112 -14.97 -13.51 5.65
C GLN A 112 -16.34 -14.20 5.78
N ASP A 113 -17.44 -13.46 5.62
CA ASP A 113 -18.80 -13.99 5.77
C ASP A 113 -19.09 -15.13 4.78
N ASP A 114 -18.83 -14.90 3.49
CA ASP A 114 -19.01 -15.92 2.43
C ASP A 114 -18.12 -17.14 2.71
N GLY A 115 -16.88 -16.89 3.14
CA GLY A 115 -15.93 -17.96 3.44
C GLY A 115 -16.31 -18.78 4.66
N PHE A 116 -16.87 -18.15 5.70
CA PHE A 116 -17.31 -18.83 6.91
C PHE A 116 -18.57 -19.65 6.66
N ALA A 117 -19.50 -19.17 5.83
CA ALA A 117 -20.62 -19.98 5.35
C ALA A 117 -20.12 -21.26 4.66
N ILE A 118 -19.15 -21.14 3.73
CA ILE A 118 -18.54 -22.30 3.06
C ILE A 118 -17.84 -23.23 4.06
N ARG A 119 -17.09 -22.68 5.02
CA ARG A 119 -16.41 -23.45 6.08
C ARG A 119 -17.42 -24.27 6.89
N ASP A 120 -18.52 -23.65 7.29
CA ASP A 120 -19.53 -24.28 8.15
C ASP A 120 -20.30 -25.35 7.36
N ASP A 121 -20.58 -25.11 6.08
CA ASP A 121 -21.16 -26.12 5.19
C ASP A 121 -20.24 -27.34 4.99
N ILE A 122 -18.93 -27.13 4.82
CA ILE A 122 -17.93 -28.21 4.72
C ILE A 122 -17.88 -29.05 6.02
N ALA A 123 -18.15 -28.44 7.18
CA ALA A 123 -18.16 -29.16 8.45
C ALA A 123 -19.38 -30.08 8.58
N ALA A 124 -20.47 -29.78 7.89
CA ALA A 124 -21.73 -30.53 7.96
C ALA A 124 -21.96 -31.46 6.76
N ASN A 125 -21.40 -31.14 5.59
CA ASN A 125 -21.74 -31.78 4.32
C ASN A 125 -20.52 -31.93 3.40
N ASP A 126 -20.65 -32.80 2.39
CA ASP A 126 -19.77 -32.80 1.22
C ASP A 126 -20.12 -31.62 0.31
N VAL A 127 -19.21 -30.65 0.18
CA VAL A 127 -19.43 -29.41 -0.58
C VAL A 127 -18.66 -29.45 -1.89
N GLN A 128 -19.35 -29.15 -3.01
CA GLN A 128 -18.70 -28.88 -4.29
C GLN A 128 -18.67 -27.38 -4.59
N VAL A 129 -17.52 -26.91 -5.08
CA VAL A 129 -17.35 -25.54 -5.55
C VAL A 129 -17.17 -25.55 -7.06
N ALA A 130 -17.96 -24.73 -7.75
CA ALA A 130 -17.77 -24.40 -9.15
C ALA A 130 -17.28 -22.95 -9.28
N TYR A 131 -16.26 -22.74 -10.12
CA TYR A 131 -15.66 -21.44 -10.39
C TYR A 131 -15.46 -21.25 -11.88
N GLN A 132 -16.01 -20.15 -12.39
CA GLN A 132 -15.80 -19.71 -13.76
C GLN A 132 -15.30 -18.26 -13.75
N SER A 133 -14.30 -17.98 -14.58
CA SER A 133 -13.86 -16.61 -14.81
C SER A 133 -13.32 -16.42 -16.22
N GLU A 134 -13.50 -15.21 -16.74
CA GLU A 134 -12.96 -14.75 -18.02
C GLU A 134 -12.40 -13.34 -17.84
N TRP A 135 -11.20 -13.09 -18.35
CA TRP A 135 -10.49 -11.83 -18.21
C TRP A 135 -9.91 -11.40 -19.56
N VAL A 136 -10.00 -10.11 -19.84
CA VAL A 136 -9.36 -9.52 -21.02
C VAL A 136 -8.08 -8.83 -20.57
N LYS A 137 -6.94 -9.30 -21.09
CA LYS A 137 -5.67 -8.60 -20.87
C LYS A 137 -5.61 -7.36 -21.77
N GLN A 138 -5.63 -6.20 -21.15
CA GLN A 138 -5.31 -4.95 -21.83
C GLN A 138 -3.79 -4.75 -21.86
N LYS A 139 -3.29 -4.12 -22.93
CA LYS A 139 -1.88 -3.80 -23.14
C LYS A 139 -1.80 -2.37 -23.67
N ASN A 140 -0.70 -1.68 -23.36
CA ASN A 140 -0.44 -0.33 -23.83
C ASN A 140 -1.62 0.61 -23.54
N VAL A 141 -2.21 0.46 -22.35
CA VAL A 141 -3.27 1.36 -21.88
C VAL A 141 -2.63 2.72 -21.67
N GLU A 142 -3.12 3.72 -22.39
CA GLU A 142 -2.65 5.09 -22.25
C GLU A 142 -3.03 5.62 -20.86
N ALA A 143 -2.07 6.21 -20.17
CA ALA A 143 -2.26 6.84 -18.88
C ALA A 143 -1.53 8.18 -18.86
N ASN A 144 -2.09 9.14 -18.14
CA ASN A 144 -1.53 10.47 -18.03
C ASN A 144 -1.05 10.72 -16.61
N TYR A 145 0.11 11.34 -16.48
CA TYR A 145 0.58 11.94 -15.25
C TYR A 145 0.54 13.46 -15.36
N LEU A 146 0.51 14.14 -14.21
CA LEU A 146 0.51 15.59 -14.14
C LEU A 146 1.68 16.02 -13.26
N ILE A 147 2.51 16.92 -13.79
CA ILE A 147 3.47 17.69 -13.00
C ILE A 147 3.03 19.15 -13.05
N ALA A 148 2.71 19.71 -11.89
CA ALA A 148 2.45 21.13 -11.75
C ALA A 148 3.57 21.78 -10.93
N GLU A 149 3.95 23.00 -11.29
CA GLU A 149 5.08 23.70 -10.69
C GLU A 149 4.69 25.10 -10.24
N LEU A 150 5.03 25.44 -9.00
CA LEU A 150 4.99 26.80 -8.47
C LEU A 150 6.42 27.27 -8.24
N LYS A 151 6.87 28.24 -9.05
CA LYS A 151 8.22 28.79 -8.96
C LYS A 151 8.45 29.46 -7.61
N GLY A 152 9.53 29.05 -6.95
CA GLY A 152 10.00 29.68 -5.72
C GLY A 152 11.07 30.73 -5.96
N LYS A 153 11.61 31.30 -4.88
CA LYS A 153 12.72 32.25 -4.88
C LYS A 153 14.06 31.62 -5.29
N SER A 154 14.20 30.30 -5.12
CA SER A 154 15.39 29.54 -5.49
C SER A 154 15.07 28.41 -6.49
N SER A 155 16.12 27.88 -7.10
CA SER A 155 16.06 26.68 -7.96
C SER A 155 16.05 25.37 -7.18
N GLU A 156 16.13 25.41 -5.84
CA GLU A 156 15.94 24.22 -5.00
C GLU A 156 14.47 23.78 -5.03
N GLU A 157 14.23 22.48 -4.90
CA GLU A 157 12.90 21.90 -5.12
C GLU A 157 12.36 21.19 -3.88
N VAL A 158 11.04 21.33 -3.67
CA VAL A 158 10.24 20.44 -2.82
C VAL A 158 9.27 19.69 -3.74
N ILE A 159 9.33 18.37 -3.73
CA ILE A 159 8.45 17.51 -4.53
C ILE A 159 7.37 16.94 -3.62
N ILE A 160 6.11 17.12 -3.98
CA ILE A 160 4.94 16.55 -3.29
C ILE A 160 4.28 15.59 -4.27
N ALA A 161 4.29 14.30 -3.94
CA ALA A 161 3.87 13.25 -4.85
C ALA A 161 2.69 12.46 -4.28
N ALA A 162 1.64 12.29 -5.08
CA ALA A 162 0.48 11.47 -4.78
C ALA A 162 0.11 10.66 -6.03
N HIS A 163 -0.28 9.39 -5.86
CA HIS A 163 -0.78 8.63 -7.00
C HIS A 163 -2.29 8.80 -7.17
N THR A 164 -2.77 8.62 -8.40
CA THR A 164 -4.16 8.90 -8.82
C THR A 164 -5.00 7.66 -9.09
N ASP A 165 -4.38 6.47 -9.18
CA ASP A 165 -5.08 5.20 -9.30
C ASP A 165 -5.41 4.60 -7.92
N GLY A 166 -6.47 3.79 -7.87
CA GLY A 166 -6.92 3.10 -6.66
C GLY A 166 -7.76 1.87 -7.01
N TYR A 167 -8.04 1.04 -6.00
CA TYR A 167 -9.01 -0.05 -6.10
C TYR A 167 -10.31 0.34 -5.40
N PHE A 168 -11.44 -0.19 -5.87
CA PHE A 168 -12.77 0.10 -5.33
C PHE A 168 -13.04 1.61 -5.31
N GLU A 169 -13.46 2.18 -4.19
CA GLU A 169 -13.66 3.62 -4.05
C GLU A 169 -12.34 4.40 -3.82
N GLY A 170 -11.32 3.77 -3.24
CA GLY A 170 -9.98 4.33 -3.12
C GLY A 170 -9.91 5.63 -2.32
N ALA A 171 -10.80 5.81 -1.33
CA ALA A 171 -10.90 7.05 -0.56
C ALA A 171 -9.61 7.32 0.23
N LEU A 172 -9.11 6.31 0.94
CA LEU A 172 -7.81 6.29 1.61
C LEU A 172 -6.68 6.12 0.59
N ASP A 173 -6.80 5.16 -0.33
CA ASP A 173 -5.79 4.74 -1.33
C ASP A 173 -6.22 5.08 -2.77
N ASN A 174 -6.01 6.31 -3.27
CA ASN A 174 -5.36 7.44 -2.62
C ASN A 174 -6.01 8.80 -2.92
N ALA A 175 -7.34 8.82 -3.01
CA ALA A 175 -8.08 10.08 -3.17
C ALA A 175 -7.76 11.06 -2.02
N SER A 176 -7.55 10.57 -0.81
CA SER A 176 -7.12 11.34 0.34
C SER A 176 -5.75 12.00 0.13
N GLY A 177 -4.75 11.28 -0.38
CA GLY A 177 -3.45 11.88 -0.68
C GLY A 177 -3.51 12.92 -1.81
N VAL A 178 -4.34 12.68 -2.82
CA VAL A 178 -4.63 13.67 -3.87
C VAL A 178 -5.26 14.93 -3.27
N ALA A 179 -6.27 14.80 -2.42
CA ALA A 179 -6.94 15.94 -1.79
C ALA A 179 -6.01 16.75 -0.88
N VAL A 180 -5.16 16.09 -0.06
CA VAL A 180 -4.13 16.79 0.74
C VAL A 180 -3.14 17.53 -0.15
N THR A 181 -2.70 16.91 -1.25
CA THR A 181 -1.74 17.52 -2.19
C THR A 181 -2.34 18.76 -2.87
N LEU A 182 -3.61 18.70 -3.28
CA LEU A 182 -4.34 19.84 -3.84
C LEU A 182 -4.53 20.96 -2.82
N GLU A 183 -4.81 20.64 -1.56
CA GLU A 183 -4.92 21.65 -0.49
C GLU A 183 -3.58 22.33 -0.21
N MET A 184 -2.47 21.58 -0.20
CA MET A 184 -1.13 22.17 -0.09
C MET A 184 -0.81 23.07 -1.29
N ALA A 185 -1.18 22.66 -2.50
CA ALA A 185 -1.03 23.47 -3.70
C ALA A 185 -1.81 24.78 -3.60
N HIS A 186 -3.08 24.71 -3.20
CA HIS A 186 -3.93 25.86 -2.98
C HIS A 186 -3.36 26.80 -1.89
N HIS A 187 -2.87 26.24 -0.79
CA HIS A 187 -2.22 27.01 0.27
C HIS A 187 -1.05 27.85 -0.28
N TYR A 188 -0.10 27.23 -0.99
CA TYR A 188 1.05 27.98 -1.52
C TYR A 188 0.68 28.95 -2.63
N ALA A 189 -0.26 28.59 -3.51
CA ALA A 189 -0.70 29.45 -4.61
C ALA A 189 -1.45 30.71 -4.15
N THR A 190 -2.00 30.71 -2.93
CA THR A 190 -2.74 31.84 -2.36
C THR A 190 -1.91 32.72 -1.43
N GLN A 191 -0.64 32.35 -1.15
CA GLN A 191 0.26 33.21 -0.37
C GLN A 191 0.68 34.44 -1.18
N LYS A 192 0.92 35.56 -0.48
CA LYS A 192 1.44 36.79 -1.11
C LYS A 192 2.90 36.65 -1.51
N GLU A 193 3.67 35.94 -0.69
CA GLU A 193 5.09 35.72 -0.91
C GLU A 193 5.31 34.44 -1.71
N LEU A 194 6.30 34.46 -2.61
CA LEU A 194 6.74 33.25 -3.29
C LEU A 194 7.32 32.25 -2.27
N PRO A 195 7.13 30.94 -2.46
CA PRO A 195 7.82 29.92 -1.68
C PRO A 195 9.34 30.08 -1.79
N ASP A 196 10.09 29.74 -0.74
CA ASP A 196 11.57 29.84 -0.78
C ASP A 196 12.19 28.86 -1.79
N ARG A 197 11.55 27.70 -1.97
CA ARG A 197 11.90 26.65 -2.93
C ARG A 197 10.79 26.43 -3.93
N THR A 198 11.13 26.03 -5.13
CA THR A 198 10.15 25.67 -6.16
C THR A 198 9.36 24.43 -5.69
N ILE A 199 8.03 24.53 -5.67
CA ILE A 199 7.16 23.42 -5.30
C ILE A 199 6.75 22.67 -6.57
N LYS A 200 7.03 21.37 -6.62
CA LYS A 200 6.62 20.46 -7.70
C LYS A 200 5.59 19.47 -7.19
N LEU A 201 4.40 19.51 -7.77
CA LEU A 201 3.31 18.59 -7.48
C LEU A 201 3.35 17.50 -8.54
N PHE A 202 3.48 16.23 -8.15
CA PHE A 202 3.53 15.10 -9.06
C PHE A 202 2.37 14.14 -8.79
N PHE A 203 1.39 14.15 -9.69
CA PHE A 203 0.28 13.22 -9.70
C PHE A 203 0.55 12.12 -10.71
N PHE A 204 0.76 10.90 -10.24
CA PHE A 204 1.18 9.78 -11.09
C PHE A 204 0.18 8.63 -11.09
N PRO A 205 -0.12 8.02 -12.25
CA PRO A 205 -0.95 6.83 -12.30
C PRO A 205 -0.12 5.57 -12.00
N ASP A 206 -0.75 4.40 -12.12
CA ASP A 206 -0.09 3.08 -12.18
C ASP A 206 0.64 2.66 -10.88
N HIS A 207 0.34 3.28 -9.72
CA HIS A 207 0.91 2.86 -8.44
C HIS A 207 0.66 1.38 -8.13
N HIS A 208 -0.54 0.89 -8.46
CA HIS A 208 -0.98 -0.48 -8.19
C HIS A 208 -0.55 -1.49 -9.25
N HIS A 209 -0.06 -1.02 -10.39
CA HIS A 209 0.13 -1.80 -11.61
C HIS A 209 1.59 -1.85 -12.10
N GLY A 210 2.52 -1.23 -11.38
CA GLY A 210 3.96 -1.36 -11.66
C GLY A 210 4.81 -0.19 -11.21
N GLU A 211 4.19 0.93 -10.83
CA GLU A 211 4.81 2.21 -10.53
C GLU A 211 5.68 2.71 -11.71
N PHE A 212 5.27 2.46 -12.96
CA PHE A 212 6.08 2.79 -14.13
C PHE A 212 6.41 4.28 -14.19
N THR A 213 5.41 5.14 -14.14
CA THR A 213 5.58 6.59 -14.24
C THR A 213 6.41 7.16 -13.10
N ARG A 214 6.21 6.66 -11.88
CA ARG A 214 7.02 7.04 -10.72
C ARG A 214 8.49 6.66 -10.91
N ARG A 215 8.78 5.53 -11.56
CA ARG A 215 10.15 5.08 -11.84
C ARG A 215 10.80 5.88 -12.95
N GLU A 216 10.08 6.14 -14.03
CA GLU A 216 10.55 7.00 -15.11
C GLU A 216 10.92 8.39 -14.59
N PHE A 217 10.05 8.98 -13.76
CA PHE A 217 10.35 10.24 -13.07
C PHE A 217 11.59 10.13 -12.17
N GLU A 218 11.71 9.06 -11.38
CA GLU A 218 12.90 8.84 -10.54
C GLU A 218 14.21 8.71 -11.33
N GLU A 219 14.17 8.05 -12.48
CA GLU A 219 15.35 7.83 -13.34
C GLU A 219 15.73 9.08 -14.15
N ALA A 220 14.76 9.91 -14.55
CA ALA A 220 15.00 11.08 -15.39
C ALA A 220 15.26 12.39 -14.62
N HIS A 221 14.78 12.51 -13.38
CA HIS A 221 14.84 13.75 -12.62
C HIS A 221 16.23 14.02 -12.03
N ASN A 222 16.66 15.29 -11.99
CA ASN A 222 17.90 15.67 -11.30
C ASN A 222 17.64 15.86 -9.79
N TRP A 223 18.23 14.99 -8.98
CA TRP A 223 18.01 14.94 -7.55
C TRP A 223 18.94 15.85 -6.73
N ASP A 224 19.97 16.46 -7.32
CA ASP A 224 20.97 17.25 -6.59
C ASP A 224 20.37 18.51 -5.92
N ASN A 225 19.38 19.12 -6.57
CA ASN A 225 18.71 20.34 -6.09
C ASN A 225 17.42 20.05 -5.31
N VAL A 226 17.04 18.78 -5.14
CA VAL A 226 15.82 18.42 -4.41
C VAL A 226 16.11 18.43 -2.91
N ALA A 227 15.46 19.36 -2.21
CA ALA A 227 15.57 19.54 -0.77
C ALA A 227 14.73 18.53 0.00
N LEU A 228 13.51 18.26 -0.47
CA LEU A 228 12.57 17.40 0.22
C LEU A 228 11.58 16.74 -0.75
N VAL A 229 11.29 15.45 -0.53
CA VAL A 229 10.21 14.73 -1.19
C VAL A 229 9.17 14.28 -0.17
N ILE A 230 7.92 14.63 -0.40
CA ILE A 230 6.78 14.22 0.40
C ILE A 230 5.99 13.18 -0.38
N THR A 231 5.88 11.97 0.16
CA THR A 231 4.93 10.99 -0.39
C THR A 231 3.62 11.12 0.36
N VAL A 232 2.57 11.54 -0.33
CA VAL A 232 1.24 11.74 0.25
C VAL A 232 0.38 10.53 -0.14
N GLU A 233 0.43 9.49 0.70
CA GLU A 233 -0.31 8.22 0.55
C GLU A 233 -1.01 7.91 1.87
N HIS A 234 -2.33 7.73 1.85
CA HIS A 234 -3.15 7.33 3.00
C HIS A 234 -3.00 8.22 4.26
N PRO A 235 -3.12 9.56 4.15
CA PRO A 235 -2.92 10.50 5.26
C PRO A 235 -3.99 10.48 6.36
N SER A 236 -5.10 9.76 6.20
CA SER A 236 -6.18 9.76 7.19
C SER A 236 -7.05 8.51 7.13
N GLN A 237 -7.20 7.83 8.27
CA GLN A 237 -8.16 6.75 8.43
C GLN A 237 -8.70 6.79 9.87
N THR A 238 -9.96 6.46 10.08
CA THR A 238 -10.45 6.20 11.43
C THR A 238 -9.70 5.00 12.03
N GLN A 239 -9.43 5.06 13.34
CA GLN A 239 -8.86 3.92 14.03
C GLN A 239 -9.93 2.83 14.16
N LEU A 240 -9.60 1.64 13.65
CA LEU A 240 -10.46 0.48 13.58
C LEU A 240 -10.06 -0.57 14.62
N TYR A 241 -11.08 -1.22 15.19
CA TYR A 241 -10.95 -2.31 16.14
C TYR A 241 -11.77 -3.49 15.68
N TRP A 242 -11.24 -4.69 15.91
CA TRP A 242 -12.07 -5.88 15.89
C TRP A 242 -12.90 -5.87 17.18
N TYR A 243 -14.21 -5.88 17.04
CA TYR A 243 -15.13 -5.84 18.18
C TYR A 243 -16.23 -6.86 17.96
N ASN A 244 -16.22 -7.90 18.79
CA ASN A 244 -17.01 -9.13 18.59
C ASN A 244 -16.74 -9.75 17.21
N ASP A 245 -17.78 -9.92 16.39
CA ASP A 245 -17.76 -10.48 15.03
C ASP A 245 -17.63 -9.39 13.94
N GLY A 246 -17.45 -8.12 14.32
CA GLY A 246 -17.43 -6.99 13.39
C GLY A 246 -16.22 -6.07 13.53
N LEU A 247 -16.24 -5.01 12.72
CA LEU A 247 -15.35 -3.86 12.84
C LEU A 247 -16.05 -2.74 13.61
N MET A 248 -15.34 -2.14 14.54
CA MET A 248 -15.75 -0.93 15.26
C MET A 248 -14.79 0.21 14.90
N THR A 249 -15.35 1.39 14.65
CA THR A 249 -14.57 2.61 14.52
C THR A 249 -14.48 3.30 15.88
N SER A 250 -13.40 4.04 16.10
CA SER A 250 -13.35 5.00 17.18
C SER A 250 -13.42 6.42 16.63
N ASN A 251 -13.58 7.39 17.53
CA ASN A 251 -13.45 8.80 17.19
C ASN A 251 -11.99 9.27 17.05
N ALA A 252 -11.02 8.36 17.12
CA ALA A 252 -9.60 8.63 16.93
C ALA A 252 -9.15 8.35 15.49
N ILE A 253 -8.05 9.00 15.10
CA ILE A 253 -7.34 8.72 13.85
C ILE A 253 -6.39 7.54 14.07
N GLY A 254 -6.27 6.67 13.07
CA GLY A 254 -5.32 5.57 13.05
C GLY A 254 -3.87 6.01 13.22
N ALA A 255 -3.01 5.04 13.50
CA ALA A 255 -1.57 5.26 13.56
C ALA A 255 -0.91 4.84 12.24
N PHE A 256 0.09 5.61 11.82
CA PHE A 256 0.70 5.46 10.50
C PHE A 256 2.02 4.71 10.56
N ARG A 257 2.29 3.90 9.53
CA ARG A 257 3.67 3.59 9.16
C ARG A 257 4.35 4.85 8.68
N TRP A 258 5.66 4.94 8.86
CA TRP A 258 6.38 6.16 8.53
C TRP A 258 7.84 5.87 8.21
N ASN A 259 8.43 6.74 7.40
CA ASN A 259 9.87 6.80 7.18
C ASN A 259 10.31 8.24 7.08
N VAL A 260 11.53 8.52 7.54
CA VAL A 260 12.28 9.71 7.15
C VAL A 260 13.63 9.25 6.59
N SER A 261 13.97 9.78 5.42
CA SER A 261 15.28 9.68 4.79
C SER A 261 15.89 11.08 4.78
N GLY A 262 17.10 11.25 5.32
CA GLY A 262 17.72 12.57 5.46
C GLY A 262 18.68 12.64 6.64
N SER A 263 18.99 13.86 7.08
CA SER A 263 19.76 14.10 8.31
C SER A 263 18.95 13.82 9.57
N GLU A 264 19.63 13.61 10.70
CA GLU A 264 18.96 13.50 12.01
C GLU A 264 18.25 14.80 12.41
N LYS A 265 18.75 15.97 11.96
CA LYS A 265 18.09 17.26 12.18
C LYS A 265 16.73 17.32 11.46
N LEU A 266 16.68 16.88 10.19
CA LEU A 266 15.43 16.79 9.43
C LEU A 266 14.47 15.79 10.09
N LYS A 267 14.97 14.62 10.49
CA LYS A 267 14.17 13.60 11.17
C LYS A 267 13.56 14.10 12.48
N SER A 268 14.34 14.75 13.34
CA SER A 268 13.81 15.36 14.57
C SER A 268 12.71 16.37 14.26
N THR A 269 12.96 17.24 13.29
CA THR A 269 12.00 18.28 12.86
C THR A 269 10.67 17.67 12.38
N ILE A 270 10.73 16.61 11.59
CA ILE A 270 9.54 15.91 11.09
C ILE A 270 8.77 15.25 12.24
N LEU A 271 9.46 14.54 13.13
CA LEU A 271 8.82 13.88 14.27
C LEU A 271 8.19 14.89 15.24
N ASP A 272 8.83 16.03 15.44
CA ASP A 272 8.28 17.12 16.24
C ASP A 272 7.01 17.69 15.58
N SER A 273 7.01 17.86 14.25
CA SER A 273 5.82 18.29 13.52
C SER A 273 4.67 17.28 13.62
N PHE A 274 4.97 15.98 13.49
CA PHE A 274 3.98 14.91 13.68
C PHE A 274 3.35 14.98 15.07
N LYS A 275 4.19 15.12 16.10
CA LYS A 275 3.74 15.24 17.49
C LYS A 275 2.87 16.48 17.71
N GLN A 276 3.29 17.64 17.22
CA GLN A 276 2.55 18.91 17.36
C GLN A 276 1.18 18.87 16.69
N ASN A 277 1.04 18.11 15.60
CA ASN A 277 -0.20 17.99 14.84
C ASN A 277 -1.02 16.75 15.20
N GLY A 278 -0.62 15.98 16.22
CA GLY A 278 -1.37 14.81 16.68
C GLY A 278 -1.40 13.66 15.68
N ILE A 279 -0.34 13.51 14.88
CA ILE A 279 -0.12 12.37 13.98
C ILE A 279 0.50 11.24 14.81
N SER A 280 -0.26 10.16 14.95
CA SER A 280 0.20 8.97 15.66
C SER A 280 0.96 8.06 14.70
N THR A 281 2.14 7.61 15.07
CA THR A 281 2.96 6.73 14.24
C THR A 281 3.24 5.42 14.95
N TYR A 282 3.47 4.34 14.19
CA TYR A 282 4.03 3.12 14.76
C TYR A 282 5.39 3.40 15.41
N THR A 283 5.74 2.62 16.42
CA THR A 283 7.01 2.79 17.15
C THR A 283 8.23 2.47 16.28
N VAL A 284 8.04 1.67 15.23
CA VAL A 284 9.08 1.25 14.30
C VAL A 284 8.96 2.05 13.01
N MET A 285 10.07 2.65 12.60
CA MET A 285 10.20 3.32 11.31
C MET A 285 10.36 2.27 10.19
N ASP A 286 9.69 2.47 9.06
CA ASP A 286 9.92 1.68 7.86
C ASP A 286 11.37 1.83 7.39
N PRO A 287 11.99 0.77 6.85
CA PRO A 287 13.41 0.78 6.51
C PRO A 287 13.75 1.58 5.24
N ASN A 288 12.75 1.90 4.40
CA ASN A 288 12.98 2.56 3.12
C ASN A 288 11.92 3.65 2.89
N PRO A 289 12.30 4.76 2.24
CA PRO A 289 11.34 5.74 1.76
C PRO A 289 10.45 5.13 0.67
N LYS A 290 9.20 5.57 0.62
CA LYS A 290 8.21 5.07 -0.34
C LYS A 290 8.47 5.58 -1.76
N PHE A 291 8.81 6.86 -1.90
CA PHE A 291 9.02 7.46 -3.22
C PHE A 291 10.45 7.33 -3.73
N THR A 292 11.49 7.82 -3.04
CA THR A 292 12.87 7.78 -3.56
C THR A 292 13.91 7.77 -2.46
N LYS A 293 15.10 7.21 -2.76
CA LYS A 293 16.31 7.32 -1.93
C LYS A 293 17.27 8.42 -2.37
N GLN A 294 17.00 9.11 -3.49
CA GLN A 294 17.95 10.04 -4.10
C GLN A 294 17.95 11.45 -3.48
N ALA A 295 16.91 11.77 -2.70
CA ALA A 295 16.79 13.02 -1.96
C ALA A 295 16.23 12.77 -0.55
N PRO A 296 16.38 13.75 0.37
CA PRO A 296 15.68 13.70 1.64
C PRO A 296 14.17 13.57 1.43
N SER A 297 13.51 12.71 2.19
CA SER A 297 12.11 12.40 1.97
C SER A 297 11.42 11.90 3.23
N PHE A 298 10.10 11.97 3.25
CA PHE A 298 9.31 11.33 4.28
C PHE A 298 7.93 10.87 3.78
N HIS A 299 7.31 10.02 4.58
CA HIS A 299 5.90 9.65 4.43
C HIS A 299 5.29 9.25 5.76
N ILE A 300 3.96 9.33 5.82
CA ILE A 300 3.11 8.57 6.72
C ILE A 300 2.12 7.78 5.86
N ILE A 301 1.81 6.53 6.20
CA ILE A 301 0.88 5.69 5.42
C ILE A 301 0.11 4.74 6.35
N ASP A 302 -1.22 4.77 6.30
CA ASP A 302 -2.12 3.79 6.95
C ASP A 302 -2.44 2.63 6.00
N HIS A 303 -2.78 1.43 6.47
CA HIS A 303 -3.08 0.28 5.60
C HIS A 303 -4.07 -0.72 6.23
N VAL A 304 -5.02 -0.28 7.06
CA VAL A 304 -5.95 -1.26 7.67
C VAL A 304 -7.02 -1.74 6.69
N ILE A 305 -7.64 -0.82 5.94
CA ILE A 305 -8.73 -1.13 4.98
C ILE A 305 -8.31 -0.98 3.52
N TYR A 306 -7.06 -0.61 3.26
CA TYR A 306 -6.58 -0.36 1.90
C TYR A 306 -6.79 -1.60 1.00
N HIS A 307 -7.12 -1.37 -0.27
CA HIS A 307 -7.48 -2.42 -1.26
C HIS A 307 -8.70 -3.26 -0.87
N THR A 308 -9.60 -2.71 -0.06
CA THR A 308 -10.88 -3.36 0.24
C THR A 308 -12.07 -2.51 -0.19
N THR A 309 -13.25 -3.12 -0.27
CA THR A 309 -14.52 -2.38 -0.41
C THR A 309 -14.88 -1.54 0.81
N LEU A 310 -14.12 -1.63 1.90
CA LEU A 310 -14.26 -0.72 3.05
C LEU A 310 -13.50 0.59 2.83
N ASP A 311 -12.68 0.71 1.77
CA ASP A 311 -11.95 1.93 1.46
C ASP A 311 -12.87 3.05 0.92
N ILE A 312 -13.73 3.55 1.81
CA ILE A 312 -14.81 4.49 1.55
C ILE A 312 -14.59 5.83 2.28
N PRO A 313 -15.17 6.94 1.79
CA PRO A 313 -14.98 8.27 2.38
C PRO A 313 -15.33 8.36 3.88
N GLU A 314 -16.31 7.59 4.35
CA GLU A 314 -16.76 7.58 5.75
C GLU A 314 -15.68 7.12 6.73
N LEU A 315 -14.72 6.31 6.26
CA LEU A 315 -13.59 5.84 7.08
C LEU A 315 -12.35 6.75 6.95
N VAL A 316 -12.44 7.85 6.20
CA VAL A 316 -11.38 8.84 5.97
C VAL A 316 -11.79 10.18 6.60
N PRO A 317 -11.63 10.34 7.93
CA PRO A 317 -12.08 11.53 8.63
C PRO A 317 -11.31 12.79 8.19
N VAL A 318 -12.04 13.87 7.96
CA VAL A 318 -11.50 15.20 7.57
C VAL A 318 -10.48 15.73 8.59
N GLU A 319 -10.66 15.42 9.88
CA GLU A 319 -9.73 15.88 10.92
C GLU A 319 -8.33 15.25 10.76
N GLY A 320 -8.23 13.97 10.38
CA GLY A 320 -6.94 13.35 10.09
C GLY A 320 -6.26 13.98 8.86
N MET A 321 -7.04 14.28 7.83
CA MET A 321 -6.58 14.99 6.63
C MET A 321 -5.99 16.35 6.99
N LYS A 322 -6.72 17.13 7.80
CA LYS A 322 -6.29 18.45 8.28
C LYS A 322 -5.01 18.38 9.11
N ARG A 323 -4.87 17.38 9.98
CA ARG A 323 -3.64 17.16 10.77
C ARG A 323 -2.45 16.86 9.89
N ALA A 324 -2.62 15.96 8.91
CA ALA A 324 -1.60 15.63 7.93
C ALA A 324 -1.19 16.88 7.11
N THR A 325 -2.14 17.60 6.52
CA THR A 325 -1.89 18.83 5.76
C THR A 325 -1.11 19.85 6.58
N LYS A 326 -1.54 20.16 7.80
CA LYS A 326 -0.84 21.12 8.68
C LYS A 326 0.58 20.68 9.01
N SER A 327 0.78 19.40 9.29
CA SER A 327 2.12 18.87 9.56
C SER A 327 3.01 18.97 8.33
N PHE A 328 2.51 18.60 7.15
CA PHE A 328 3.30 18.63 5.92
C PHE A 328 3.68 20.06 5.53
N LEU A 329 2.76 21.02 5.65
CA LEU A 329 3.06 22.45 5.46
C LEU A 329 4.15 22.92 6.45
N ASN A 330 3.98 22.62 7.74
CA ASN A 330 4.96 22.98 8.76
C ASN A 330 6.35 22.34 8.52
N ILE A 331 6.40 21.10 8.02
CA ILE A 331 7.65 20.43 7.67
C ILE A 331 8.34 21.13 6.50
N VAL A 332 7.59 21.54 5.48
CA VAL A 332 8.16 22.31 4.35
C VAL A 332 8.73 23.63 4.84
N ASP A 333 7.99 24.38 5.66
CA ASP A 333 8.47 25.64 6.25
C ASP A 333 9.76 25.44 7.04
N LYS A 334 9.80 24.41 7.90
CA LYS A 334 10.98 24.09 8.69
C LYS A 334 12.16 23.58 7.87
N ALA A 335 11.89 22.86 6.78
CA ALA A 335 12.94 22.46 5.85
C ALA A 335 13.53 23.68 5.13
N ASN A 336 12.76 24.75 4.88
CA ASN A 336 13.24 26.00 4.28
C ASN A 336 14.20 26.78 5.19
N GLU A 337 14.17 26.52 6.49
CA GLU A 337 15.17 27.05 7.46
C GLU A 337 16.52 26.31 7.41
N MET A 338 16.67 25.29 6.55
CA MET A 338 17.87 24.46 6.43
C MET A 338 18.47 24.53 5.03
N THR A 339 19.80 24.47 4.93
CA THR A 339 20.50 24.30 3.65
C THR A 339 20.34 22.88 3.10
N LEU A 340 20.54 22.66 1.79
CA LEU A 340 20.57 21.31 1.20
C LEU A 340 21.54 20.36 1.93
N ALA A 341 22.70 20.88 2.37
CA ALA A 341 23.68 20.09 3.10
C ALA A 341 23.17 19.64 4.49
N GLU A 342 22.41 20.47 5.18
CA GLU A 342 21.80 20.13 6.47
C GLU A 342 20.62 19.16 6.36
N LEU A 343 19.93 19.14 5.20
CA LEU A 343 18.82 18.21 4.95
C LEU A 343 19.31 16.80 4.60
N ARG A 344 20.47 16.71 3.95
CA ARG A 344 21.04 15.45 3.47
C ARG A 344 21.77 14.69 4.60
N PRO A 345 21.81 13.35 4.55
CA PRO A 345 22.59 12.58 5.50
C PRO A 345 24.07 12.97 5.40
N VAL A 346 24.77 12.97 6.54
CA VAL A 346 26.21 13.18 6.56
C VAL A 346 26.85 12.06 5.73
N LYS A 347 27.58 12.41 4.67
CA LYS A 347 28.38 11.45 3.92
C LYS A 347 29.36 10.83 4.91
N SER A 348 29.14 9.58 5.33
CA SER A 348 30.17 8.86 6.08
C SER A 348 31.37 8.77 5.16
N SER A 349 32.51 9.32 5.58
CA SER A 349 33.78 9.02 4.97
C SER A 349 34.06 7.54 5.22
N THR A 350 33.57 6.66 4.36
CA THR A 350 34.12 5.31 4.26
C THR A 350 35.51 5.48 3.68
N THR A 351 36.48 5.69 4.57
CA THR A 351 37.87 5.32 4.33
C THR A 351 37.83 3.87 3.85
N SER A 352 38.10 3.70 2.55
CA SER A 352 38.53 2.43 2.01
C SER A 352 39.77 2.01 2.80
N ASN A 353 39.59 1.08 3.75
CA ASN A 353 40.72 0.27 4.20
C ASN A 353 41.16 -0.58 3.01
N GLN A 354 42.04 0.00 2.19
CA GLN A 354 43.04 -0.77 1.48
C GLN A 354 44.10 -1.20 2.49
N GLY A 355 44.37 -2.52 2.55
CA GLY A 355 45.41 -3.16 3.36
C GLY A 355 44.78 -4.19 4.32
N LYS A 356 45.06 -5.49 4.24
CA LYS A 356 46.21 -6.24 3.71
C LYS A 356 45.76 -7.57 3.11
#